data_AF-A0A9D4W009-F1
#
_entry.id   AF-A0A9D4W009-F1
#
_cell.length_a   1.000
_cell.length_b   1.000
_cell.length_c   1.000
_cell.angle_alpha   90.00
_cell.angle_beta   90.00
_cell.angle_gamma   90.00
#
_symmetry.space_group_name_H-M   'P 1'
#
loop_
_entity.id
_entity.type
_entity.pdbx_description
1 polymer ?
#
loop_
_entity_poly.entity_id
_entity_poly.type
_entity_poly.pdbx_seq_one_letter_code
_entity_poly.pdbx_strand_id
1 'polypeptide(L)'
;MSHFRIADAEENLGESEVREAHLAKSLFFIRIGDKEKALEHLKITETKTVAVGQKMDLVFYTLQLGFFDMDFDLISKSIDKAKSLFEEGGDWERKNRLKVYEGLYCMSTRNFEKAATLFLDSIS
;
A
#
# COMPACT_ATOMS: atom_id res chain seq x y z
N MET A 1 -20.50 -7.83 9.24
CA MET A 1 -21.04 -7.04 8.10
C MET A 1 -20.15 -7.11 6.85
N SER A 2 -18.82 -6.99 6.94
CA SER A 2 -17.94 -7.07 5.76
C SER A 2 -17.89 -8.45 5.08
N HIS A 3 -18.01 -9.55 5.84
CA HIS A 3 -17.98 -10.91 5.29
C HIS A 3 -19.17 -11.22 4.36
N PHE A 4 -20.35 -10.67 4.66
CA PHE A 4 -21.54 -10.84 3.84
C PHE A 4 -21.40 -10.15 2.49
N ARG A 5 -20.76 -8.97 2.46
CA ARG A 5 -20.53 -8.21 1.23
C ARG A 5 -19.54 -8.86 0.27
N ILE A 6 -18.57 -9.64 0.77
CA ILE A 6 -17.62 -10.36 -0.10
C ILE A 6 -18.31 -11.57 -0.73
N ALA A 7 -19.01 -12.39 0.06
CA ALA A 7 -19.72 -13.56 -0.46
C ALA A 7 -20.80 -13.17 -1.46
N ASP A 8 -21.57 -12.12 -1.15
CA ASP A 8 -22.57 -11.56 -2.06
C ASP A 8 -21.94 -11.02 -3.34
N ALA A 9 -20.79 -10.33 -3.26
CA ALA A 9 -20.10 -9.85 -4.44
C ALA A 9 -19.53 -10.99 -5.31
N GLU A 10 -18.99 -12.04 -4.70
CA GLU A 10 -18.44 -13.20 -5.43
C GLU A 10 -19.51 -14.03 -6.12
N GLU A 11 -20.72 -14.10 -5.55
CA GLU A 11 -21.83 -14.87 -6.11
C GLU A 11 -22.67 -14.06 -7.11
N ASN A 12 -22.83 -12.74 -6.87
CA ASN A 12 -23.83 -11.93 -7.57
C ASN A 12 -23.27 -10.74 -8.36
N LEU A 13 -22.00 -10.35 -8.20
CA LEU A 13 -21.42 -9.13 -8.79
C LEU A 13 -20.18 -9.39 -9.65
N GLY A 14 -19.63 -8.32 -10.25
CA GLY A 14 -18.46 -8.38 -11.12
C GLY A 14 -17.13 -8.34 -10.37
N GLU A 15 -16.04 -8.57 -11.11
CA GLU A 15 -14.67 -8.58 -10.55
C GLU A 15 -14.29 -7.27 -9.86
N SER A 16 -14.82 -6.13 -10.34
CA SER A 16 -14.58 -4.81 -9.75
C SER A 16 -15.21 -4.68 -8.37
N GLU A 17 -16.47 -5.10 -8.22
CA GLU A 17 -17.21 -5.07 -6.96
C GLU A 17 -16.60 -6.04 -5.94
N VAL A 18 -16.18 -7.22 -6.40
CA VAL A 18 -15.46 -8.20 -5.58
C VAL A 18 -14.17 -7.59 -5.03
N ARG A 19 -13.36 -6.94 -5.89
CA ARG A 19 -12.14 -6.25 -5.45
C ARG A 19 -12.44 -5.16 -4.42
N GLU A 20 -13.45 -4.33 -4.64
CA GLU A 20 -13.83 -3.26 -3.71
C GLU A 20 -14.28 -3.81 -2.35
N ALA A 21 -15.01 -4.93 -2.32
CA ALA A 21 -15.40 -5.59 -1.08
C ALA A 21 -14.17 -6.08 -0.30
N HIS A 22 -13.17 -6.65 -0.98
CA HIS A 22 -11.89 -7.03 -0.36
C HIS A 22 -11.08 -5.83 0.13
N LEU A 23 -11.01 -4.75 -0.66
CA LEU A 23 -10.34 -3.52 -0.27
C LEU A 23 -10.98 -2.92 0.99
N ALA A 24 -12.32 -2.82 1.03
CA ALA A 24 -13.04 -2.31 2.19
C ALA A 24 -12.75 -3.14 3.45
N LYS A 25 -12.62 -4.46 3.32
CA LYS A 25 -12.25 -5.35 4.43
C LYS A 25 -10.80 -5.15 4.87
N SER A 26 -9.86 -4.99 3.93
CA SER A 26 -8.47 -4.63 4.23
C SER A 26 -8.38 -3.32 5.02
N LEU A 27 -9.06 -2.27 4.55
CA LEU A 27 -9.10 -0.96 5.20
C LEU A 27 -9.72 -1.01 6.60
N PHE A 28 -10.73 -1.86 6.80
CA PHE A 28 -11.31 -2.08 8.12
C PHE A 28 -10.27 -2.67 9.10
N PHE A 29 -9.50 -3.68 8.69
CA PHE A 29 -8.46 -4.26 9.54
C PHE A 29 -7.33 -3.28 9.85
N ILE A 30 -6.92 -2.48 8.86
CA ILE A 30 -5.96 -1.40 9.06
C ILE A 30 -6.49 -0.41 10.12
N ARG A 31 -7.76 -0.01 10.00
CA ARG A 31 -8.37 0.97 10.91
C ARG A 31 -8.45 0.50 12.36
N ILE A 32 -8.66 -0.80 12.59
CA ILE A 32 -8.71 -1.37 13.95
C ILE A 32 -7.34 -1.80 14.48
N GLY A 33 -6.27 -1.70 13.67
CA GLY A 33 -4.91 -2.06 14.05
C GLY A 33 -4.61 -3.57 14.02
N ASP A 34 -5.41 -4.37 13.31
CA ASP A 34 -5.16 -5.82 13.17
C ASP A 34 -4.21 -6.07 11.99
N LYS A 35 -2.90 -6.04 12.26
CA LYS A 35 -1.82 -6.15 11.25
C LYS A 35 -1.90 -7.43 10.43
N GLU A 36 -2.01 -8.59 11.08
CA GLU A 36 -1.95 -9.89 10.41
C GLU A 36 -3.10 -10.03 9.41
N LYS A 37 -4.34 -9.73 9.85
CA LYS A 37 -5.50 -9.79 8.97
C LYS A 37 -5.47 -8.71 7.89
N ALA A 38 -4.92 -7.53 8.19
CA ALA A 38 -4.76 -6.49 7.19
C ALA A 38 -3.80 -6.92 6.06
N LEU A 39 -2.64 -7.50 6.39
CA LEU A 39 -1.68 -7.99 5.41
C LEU A 39 -2.23 -9.16 4.57
N GLU A 40 -2.95 -10.09 5.21
CA GLU A 40 -3.62 -11.19 4.52
C GLU A 40 -4.64 -10.65 3.50
N HIS A 41 -5.51 -9.74 3.92
CA HIS A 41 -6.54 -9.18 3.05
C HIS A 41 -6.00 -8.24 1.97
N LEU A 42 -4.92 -7.50 2.24
CA LEU A 42 -4.23 -6.70 1.22
C LEU A 42 -3.67 -7.60 0.12
N LYS A 43 -3.08 -8.75 0.48
CA LYS A 43 -2.57 -9.74 -0.50
C LYS A 43 -3.69 -10.32 -1.36
N ILE A 44 -4.84 -10.65 -0.76
CA ILE A 44 -6.03 -11.12 -1.50
C ILE A 44 -6.57 -10.01 -2.43
N THR A 45 -6.59 -8.76 -1.96
CA THR A 45 -7.04 -7.62 -2.78
C THR A 45 -6.11 -7.40 -3.97
N GLU A 46 -4.81 -7.60 -3.78
CA GLU A 46 -3.80 -7.45 -4.82
C GLU A 46 -3.95 -8.47 -5.95
N THR A 47 -4.22 -9.74 -5.63
CA THR A 47 -4.43 -10.77 -6.68
C THR A 47 -5.65 -10.48 -7.55
N LYS A 48 -6.64 -9.77 -7.01
CA LYS A 48 -7.85 -9.32 -7.71
C LYS A 48 -7.70 -7.93 -8.35
N THR A 49 -6.52 -7.30 -8.25
CA THR A 49 -6.27 -5.96 -8.79
C THR A 49 -5.44 -6.04 -10.07
N VAL A 50 -5.98 -5.53 -11.18
CA VAL A 50 -5.28 -5.52 -12.47
C VAL A 50 -4.48 -4.23 -12.67
N ALA A 51 -5.07 -3.07 -12.39
CA ALA A 51 -4.46 -1.78 -12.66
C ALA A 51 -3.23 -1.50 -11.77
N VAL A 52 -2.11 -1.12 -12.38
CA VAL A 52 -0.83 -0.82 -11.69
C VAL A 52 -1.01 0.27 -10.62
N GLY A 53 -1.73 1.35 -10.93
CA GLY A 53 -2.00 2.42 -9.97
C GLY A 53 -2.74 1.93 -8.72
N GLN A 54 -3.72 1.03 -8.90
CA GLN A 54 -4.44 0.43 -7.79
C GLN A 54 -3.56 -0.53 -6.98
N LYS A 55 -2.65 -1.28 -7.62
CA LYS A 55 -1.65 -2.10 -6.90
C LYS A 55 -0.72 -1.23 -6.07
N MET A 56 -0.29 -0.09 -6.62
CA MET A 56 0.56 0.86 -5.90
C MET A 56 -0.14 1.43 -4.66
N ASP A 57 -1.46 1.71 -4.75
CA ASP A 57 -2.25 2.12 -3.58
C ASP A 57 -2.24 1.05 -2.47
N LEU A 58 -2.34 -0.23 -2.84
CA LEU A 58 -2.22 -1.34 -1.87
C LEU A 58 -0.84 -1.40 -1.20
N VAL A 59 0.23 -1.16 -1.97
CA VAL A 59 1.59 -1.10 -1.41
C VAL A 59 1.73 0.08 -0.43
N PHE A 60 1.10 1.22 -0.69
CA PHE A 60 1.09 2.34 0.26
C PHE A 60 0.37 2.02 1.56
N TYR A 61 -0.71 1.23 1.54
CA TYR A 61 -1.34 0.74 2.77
C TYR A 61 -0.41 -0.20 3.56
N THR A 62 0.31 -1.09 2.88
CA THR A 62 1.33 -1.93 3.51
C THR A 62 2.47 -1.10 4.13
N LEU A 63 2.90 -0.03 3.46
CA LEU A 63 3.89 0.91 4.00
C LEU A 63 3.39 1.59 5.28
N GLN A 64 2.13 2.05 5.30
CA GLN A 64 1.54 2.66 6.49
C GLN A 64 1.52 1.69 7.68
N LEU A 65 1.16 0.42 7.45
CA LEU A 65 1.24 -0.62 8.48
C LEU A 65 2.68 -0.86 8.95
N GLY A 66 3.63 -0.94 8.01
CA GLY A 66 5.05 -1.10 8.33
C GLY A 66 5.58 0.03 9.21
N PHE A 67 5.24 1.29 8.90
CA PHE A 67 5.61 2.44 9.72
C PHE A 67 4.90 2.47 11.08
N PHE A 68 3.63 2.04 11.15
CA PHE A 68 2.89 2.00 12.41
C PHE A 68 3.54 1.04 13.42
N ASP A 69 3.98 -0.14 12.97
CA ASP A 69 4.63 -1.14 13.82
C ASP A 69 6.17 -1.03 13.85
N MET A 70 6.75 -0.05 13.15
CA MET A 70 8.20 0.10 12.95
C MET A 70 8.89 -1.16 12.40
N ASP A 71 8.21 -1.87 11.52
CA ASP A 71 8.69 -3.08 10.85
C ASP A 71 9.56 -2.71 9.63
N PHE A 72 10.86 -2.50 9.86
CA PHE A 72 11.79 -2.05 8.84
C PHE A 72 11.96 -3.03 7.66
N ASP A 73 11.84 -4.34 7.92
CA ASP A 73 11.90 -5.35 6.86
C ASP A 73 10.69 -5.25 5.93
N LEU A 74 9.49 -5.05 6.49
CA LEU A 74 8.28 -4.83 5.72
C LEU A 74 8.33 -3.51 4.94
N ILE A 75 8.83 -2.43 5.56
CA ILE A 75 8.98 -1.13 4.91
C ILE A 75 9.92 -1.24 3.71
N SER A 76 11.12 -1.80 3.89
CA SER A 76 12.13 -1.91 2.82
C SER A 76 11.57 -2.70 1.63
N LYS A 77 10.99 -3.89 1.89
CA LYS A 77 10.39 -4.72 0.83
C LYS A 77 9.25 -4.01 0.11
N SER A 78 8.46 -3.22 0.84
CA SER A 78 7.34 -2.47 0.24
C SER A 78 7.82 -1.29 -0.60
N ILE A 79 8.90 -0.60 -0.20
CA ILE A 79 9.55 0.43 -1.03
C ILE A 79 10.07 -0.18 -2.33
N ASP A 80 10.77 -1.31 -2.27
CA ASP A 80 11.32 -1.96 -3.46
C ASP A 80 10.22 -2.41 -4.42
N LYS A 81 9.12 -2.95 -3.89
CA LYS A 81 7.93 -3.30 -4.66
C LYS A 81 7.24 -2.08 -5.28
N ALA A 82 7.16 -0.96 -4.57
CA ALA A 82 6.60 0.27 -5.12
C ALA A 82 7.47 0.83 -6.26
N LYS A 83 8.80 0.71 -6.15
CA LYS A 83 9.73 1.09 -7.22
C LYS A 83 9.54 0.24 -8.47
N SER A 84 9.41 -1.08 -8.33
CA SER A 84 9.16 -1.95 -9.49
C SER A 84 7.83 -1.65 -10.17
N LEU A 85 6.75 -1.45 -9.39
CA LEU A 85 5.44 -1.07 -9.93
C LEU A 85 5.46 0.31 -10.61
N PHE A 86 6.32 1.23 -10.14
CA PHE A 86 6.49 2.52 -10.79
C PHE A 86 7.09 2.39 -12.19
N GLU A 87 8.09 1.52 -12.36
CA GLU A 87 8.71 1.24 -13.68
C GLU A 87 7.71 0.63 -14.67
N GLU A 88 6.70 -0.10 -14.19
CA GLU A 88 5.64 -0.72 -15.01
C GLU A 88 4.59 0.27 -15.52
N GLY A 89 4.49 1.48 -14.96
CA GLY A 89 3.52 2.49 -15.41
C GLY A 89 2.90 3.33 -14.30
N GLY A 90 3.69 3.75 -13.31
CA GLY A 90 3.23 4.63 -12.24
C GLY A 90 3.00 6.07 -12.69
N ASP A 91 1.93 6.69 -12.22
CA ASP A 91 1.70 8.12 -12.43
C ASP A 91 2.62 8.99 -11.54
N TRP A 92 2.69 10.28 -11.89
CA TRP A 92 3.56 11.24 -11.23
C TRP A 92 3.17 11.52 -9.77
N GLU A 93 1.88 11.54 -9.44
CA GLU A 93 1.40 11.78 -8.06
C GLU A 93 1.89 10.66 -7.13
N ARG A 94 1.74 9.39 -7.56
CA ARG A 94 2.22 8.24 -6.81
C ARG A 94 3.75 8.19 -6.71
N LYS A 95 4.48 8.71 -7.71
CA LYS A 95 5.95 8.86 -7.64
C LYS A 95 6.36 9.79 -6.50
N ASN A 96 5.72 10.95 -6.38
CA ASN A 96 6.01 11.90 -5.32
C ASN A 96 5.66 11.33 -3.95
N ARG A 97 4.53 10.63 -3.85
CA ARG A 97 4.17 9.90 -2.63
C ARG A 97 5.19 8.84 -2.23
N LEU A 98 5.73 8.08 -3.20
CA LEU A 98 6.79 7.10 -2.95
C LEU A 98 8.08 7.78 -2.44
N LYS A 99 8.49 8.93 -3.01
CA LYS A 99 9.65 9.69 -2.52
C LYS A 99 9.49 10.07 -1.05
N VAL A 100 8.30 10.51 -0.63
CA VAL A 100 8.02 10.86 0.77
C VAL A 100 8.17 9.65 1.69
N TYR A 101 7.63 8.48 1.32
CA TYR A 101 7.79 7.26 2.11
C TYR A 101 9.25 6.78 2.16
N GLU A 102 10.00 6.85 1.06
CA GLU A 102 11.43 6.54 1.04
C GLU A 102 12.22 7.52 1.90
N GLY A 103 11.89 8.81 1.86
CA GLY A 103 12.48 9.83 2.71
C GLY A 103 12.24 9.56 4.19
N LEU A 104 11.00 9.18 4.54
CA LEU A 104 10.63 8.80 5.91
C LEU A 104 11.40 7.57 6.41
N TYR A 105 11.58 6.56 5.55
CA TYR A 105 12.40 5.39 5.87
C TYR A 105 13.88 5.75 6.06
N CYS A 106 14.45 6.58 5.18
CA CYS A 106 15.82 7.08 5.30
C CYS A 106 16.03 7.86 6.60
N MET A 107 15.06 8.71 6.96
CA MET A 107 15.09 9.46 8.22
C MET A 107 15.03 8.51 9.43
N SER A 108 14.17 7.49 9.39
CA SER A 108 14.02 6.49 10.45
C SER A 108 15.28 5.63 10.65
N THR A 109 16.10 5.48 9.61
CA THR A 109 17.39 4.75 9.63
C THR A 109 18.61 5.66 9.79
N ARG A 110 18.41 6.96 10.09
CA ARG A 110 19.46 7.99 10.26
C ARG A 110 20.26 8.33 9.00
N ASN A 111 19.76 7.99 7.82
CA ASN A 111 20.29 8.48 6.55
C ASN A 111 19.69 9.85 6.21
N PHE A 112 20.14 10.88 6.94
CA PHE A 112 19.60 12.23 6.84
C PHE A 112 19.93 12.92 5.52
N GLU A 113 21.09 12.64 4.93
CA GLU A 113 21.50 13.21 3.65
C GLU A 113 20.51 12.82 2.55
N LYS A 114 20.23 11.52 2.41
CA LYS A 114 19.26 11.03 1.42
C LYS A 114 17.83 11.48 1.74
N ALA A 115 17.45 11.47 3.02
CA ALA A 115 16.12 11.92 3.44
C ALA A 115 15.88 13.40 3.08
N ALA A 116 16.85 14.28 3.31
CA ALA A 116 16.75 15.70 2.99
C ALA A 116 16.51 15.93 1.49
N THR A 117 17.31 15.27 0.64
CA THR A 117 17.14 15.33 -0.82
C THR A 117 15.75 14.86 -1.24
N LEU A 118 15.29 13.71 -0.74
CA LEU A 118 13.98 13.16 -1.10
C LEU A 118 12.82 14.06 -0.66
N PHE A 119 12.90 14.68 0.51
CA PHE A 119 11.87 15.58 1.00
C PHE A 119 11.83 16.89 0.20
N LEU A 120 12.98 17.50 -0.09
CA LEU A 120 13.04 18.72 -0.92
C LEU A 120 12.46 18.47 -2.31
N ASP A 121 12.82 17.35 -2.91
CA ASP A 121 12.30 16.89 -4.21
C ASP A 121 10.79 16.66 -4.24
N SER A 122 10.16 16.43 -3.08
CA SER A 122 8.72 16.10 -2.99
C SER A 122 7.81 17.32 -2.82
N ILE A 123 8.40 18.52 -2.62
CA ILE A 123 7.67 19.79 -2.46
C ILE A 123 7.45 20.49 -3.80
N SER A 124 8.24 20.14 -4.83
CA SER A 124 8.20 20.71 -6.18
C SER A 124 7.19 20.01 -7.08
#